data_AF-A0A6P2AKV5-F1
#
_entry.id   AF-A0A6P2AKV5-F1
#
_cell.length_a   1.000
_cell.length_b   1.000
_cell.length_c   1.000
_cell.angle_alpha   90.00
_cell.angle_beta   90.00
_cell.angle_gamma   90.00
#
_symmetry.space_group_name_H-M   'P 1'
#
loop_
_entity.id
_entity.type
_entity.pdbx_description
1 polymer ?
#
loop_
_entity_poly.entity_id
_entity_poly.type
_entity_poly.pdbx_seq_one_letter_code
_entity_poly.pdbx_strand_id
1 'polypeptide(L)' 'MSDPIPYSVGQTVTLSQRLPYLKTADPMPMLRPGDLIASSETGTILERRPGGWAVKFARGVFLMAEKDLAIAPPPDNP' A
#
# COMPACT_ATOMS: atom_id res chain seq x y z
N MET A 1 10.35 8.90 21.06
CA MET A 1 9.68 7.69 20.57
C MET A 1 8.42 8.16 19.88
N SER A 2 8.44 8.28 18.55
CA SER A 2 7.22 8.66 17.81
C SER A 2 6.34 7.44 17.71
N ASP A 3 5.12 7.54 18.23
CA ASP A 3 4.09 6.52 18.13
C ASP A 3 3.88 6.16 16.64
N PRO A 4 3.84 4.87 16.26
CA PRO A 4 3.54 4.51 14.88
C PRO A 4 2.13 4.98 14.56
N ILE A 5 2.01 5.95 13.65
CA ILE A 5 0.70 6.46 13.22
C ILE A 5 -0.11 5.26 12.70
N PRO A 6 -1.23 4.91 13.33
CA PRO A 6 -2.00 3.76 12.92
C PRO A 6 -2.62 4.03 11.54
N TYR A 7 -2.48 3.05 10.64
CA TYR A 7 -3.10 3.11 9.33
C TYR A 7 -4.63 3.02 9.44
N SER A 8 -5.34 3.78 8.60
CA SER A 8 -6.81 3.82 8.59
C SER A 8 -7.37 3.69 7.17
N VAL A 9 -8.60 3.16 7.06
CA VAL A 9 -9.32 3.12 5.78
C VAL A 9 -9.54 4.53 5.24
N GLY A 10 -9.36 4.71 3.93
CA GLY A 10 -9.41 6.01 3.25
C GLY A 10 -8.08 6.78 3.27
N GLN A 11 -7.08 6.32 4.01
CA GLN A 11 -5.78 6.97 4.07
C GLN A 11 -4.96 6.71 2.79
N THR A 12 -4.27 7.76 2.35
CA THR A 12 -3.33 7.67 1.22
C THR A 12 -1.95 7.25 1.72
N VAL A 13 -1.39 6.23 1.08
CA VAL A 13 -0.11 5.61 1.43
C VAL A 13 0.75 5.42 0.19
N THR A 14 2.06 5.28 0.37
CA THR A 14 3.01 4.86 -0.66
C THR A 14 3.74 3.60 -0.21
N LEU A 15 4.52 2.99 -1.10
CA LEU A 15 5.43 1.91 -0.73
C LEU A 15 6.65 2.48 -0.01
N SER A 16 6.90 2.01 1.21
CA SER A 16 8.11 2.34 1.96
C SER A 16 9.36 1.70 1.34
N GLN A 17 9.20 0.54 0.70
CA GLN A 17 10.26 -0.18 0.03
C GLN A 17 9.74 -0.90 -1.21
N ARG A 18 10.65 -1.19 -2.15
CA ARG A 18 10.33 -1.99 -3.33
C ARG A 18 10.17 -3.45 -2.90
N LEU A 19 8.99 -3.99 -3.14
CA LEU A 19 8.70 -5.40 -2.88
C LEU A 19 9.18 -6.26 -4.05
N PRO A 20 9.62 -7.52 -3.82
CA PRO A 20 9.96 -8.43 -4.90
C PRO A 20 8.71 -8.90 -5.67
N TYR A 21 7.59 -9.06 -4.96
CA TYR A 21 6.30 -9.47 -5.51
C TYR A 21 5.16 -8.78 -4.78
N LEU A 22 4.06 -8.57 -5.50
CA LEU A 22 2.84 -7.98 -4.99
C LEU A 22 1.74 -9.04 -4.98
N LYS A 23 1.05 -9.21 -3.86
CA LYS A 23 -0.10 -10.12 -3.77
C LYS A 23 -1.38 -9.33 -4.01
N THR A 24 -2.21 -9.75 -4.96
CA THR A 24 -3.50 -9.08 -5.19
C THR A 24 -4.48 -9.35 -4.04
N ALA A 25 -5.39 -8.41 -3.79
CA ALA A 25 -6.44 -8.54 -2.78
C ALA A 25 -7.75 -9.09 -3.36
N ASP A 26 -7.70 -9.78 -4.50
CA ASP A 26 -8.86 -10.42 -5.10
C ASP A 26 -9.28 -11.69 -4.32
N PRO A 27 -10.51 -12.20 -4.52
CA PRO A 27 -10.95 -13.47 -3.93
C PRO A 27 -10.04 -14.65 -4.29
N MET A 28 -9.37 -14.58 -5.45
CA MET A 28 -8.29 -15.47 -5.86
C MET A 28 -6.97 -14.67 -5.88
N PRO A 29 -6.19 -14.66 -4.79
CA PRO A 29 -4.97 -13.85 -4.70
C PRO A 29 -3.91 -14.34 -5.70
N MET A 30 -3.38 -13.41 -6.49
CA MET A 30 -2.31 -13.69 -7.45
C MET A 30 -1.02 -12.96 -7.06
N LEU A 31 0.13 -13.57 -7.38
CA LEU A 31 1.41 -12.88 -7.30
C LEU A 31 1.67 -12.13 -8.60
N ARG A 32 2.05 -10.87 -8.46
CA ARG A 32 2.39 -9.95 -9.53
C ARG A 32 3.83 -9.46 -9.34
N PRO A 33 4.55 -9.09 -10.41
CA PRO A 33 5.88 -8.50 -10.30
C PRO A 33 5.91 -7.27 -9.38
N GLY A 34 6.95 -7.15 -8.56
CA GLY A 34 7.16 -6.01 -7.65
C GLY A 34 7.31 -4.63 -8.30
N ASP A 35 7.67 -4.59 -9.58
CA ASP A 35 7.84 -3.35 -10.37
C ASP A 35 6.50 -2.73 -10.82
N LEU A 36 5.37 -3.42 -10.60
CA LEU A 36 4.06 -2.93 -11.04
C LEU A 36 3.61 -1.65 -10.35
N ILE A 37 4.15 -1.35 -9.18
CA ILE A 37 3.85 -0.14 -8.41
C ILE A 37 5.18 0.58 -8.20
N ALA A 38 5.27 1.83 -8.67
CA ALA A 38 6.44 2.66 -8.41
C ALA A 38 6.49 3.09 -6.94
N SER A 39 7.68 3.34 -6.38
CA SER A 39 7.81 3.84 -5.00
C SER A 39 7.17 5.22 -4.79
N SER A 40 7.04 6.01 -5.85
CA SER A 40 6.32 7.30 -5.84
C SER A 40 4.82 7.17 -6.07
N GLU A 41 4.32 5.96 -6.38
CA GLU A 41 2.91 5.74 -6.63
C GLU A 41 2.16 5.71 -5.29
N THR A 42 1.09 6.50 -5.22
CA THR A 42 0.20 6.54 -4.08
C THR A 42 -0.95 5.56 -4.27
N GLY A 43 -1.37 4.95 -3.16
CA GLY A 43 -2.54 4.10 -3.08
C GLY A 43 -3.43 4.49 -1.91
N THR A 44 -4.68 4.05 -1.95
CA THR A 44 -5.65 4.31 -0.88
C THR A 44 -5.99 3.02 -0.14
N ILE A 45 -5.93 3.04 1.19
CA ILE A 45 -6.34 1.91 2.02
C ILE A 45 -7.85 1.73 1.89
N LEU A 46 -8.28 0.54 1.46
CA LEU A 46 -9.69 0.19 1.32
C LEU A 46 -10.24 -0.52 2.56
N GLU A 47 -9.51 -1.49 3.09
CA GLU A 47 -9.98 -2.32 4.21
C GLU A 47 -8.83 -3.09 4.87
N ARG A 48 -9.05 -3.52 6.11
CA ARG A 48 -8.15 -4.42 6.84
C ARG A 48 -8.46 -5.88 6.46
N ARG A 49 -7.44 -6.65 6.11
CA ARG A 49 -7.55 -8.08 5.83
C ARG A 49 -6.60 -8.91 6.68
N PRO A 50 -6.83 -10.22 6.85
CA PRO A 50 -5.83 -11.10 7.44
C PRO A 50 -4.51 -11.00 6.68
N GLY A 51 -3.43 -10.63 7.38
CA GLY A 51 -2.10 -10.46 6.81
C GLY A 51 -1.74 -9.07 6.29
N GLY A 52 -2.66 -8.09 6.32
CA GLY A 52 -2.31 -6.73 5.91
C GLY A 52 -3.50 -5.81 5.60
N TRP A 53 -3.23 -4.76 4.83
CA TRP A 53 -4.20 -3.81 4.32
C TRP A 53 -4.44 -4.05 2.83
N ALA A 54 -5.70 -4.04 2.39
CA ALA A 54 -6.01 -3.97 0.97
C ALA A 54 -5.87 -2.52 0.52
N VAL A 55 -4.93 -2.26 -0.38
CA VAL A 55 -4.60 -0.92 -0.87
C VAL A 55 -4.84 -0.85 -2.36
N LYS A 56 -5.62 0.15 -2.79
CA LYS A 56 -5.92 0.41 -4.20
C LYS A 56 -4.89 1.36 -4.79
N PHE A 57 -4.14 0.86 -5.77
CA PHE A 57 -3.23 1.61 -6.62
C PHE A 57 -3.85 1.78 -8.01
N ALA A 58 -3.17 2.52 -8.90
CA ALA A 58 -3.67 2.71 -10.28
C ALA A 58 -3.72 1.37 -11.04
N ARG A 59 -2.84 0.43 -10.70
CA ARG A 59 -2.68 -0.88 -11.36
C ARG A 59 -3.55 -2.00 -10.78
N GLY A 60 -4.25 -1.76 -9.67
CA GLY A 60 -5.10 -2.77 -9.03
C GLY A 60 -5.11 -2.67 -7.51
N VAL A 61 -5.69 -3.66 -6.85
CA VAL A 61 -5.75 -3.75 -5.38
C VAL A 61 -4.81 -4.83 -4.89
N PHE A 62 -3.96 -4.48 -3.94
CA PHE A 62 -2.92 -5.35 -3.43
C PHE A 62 -2.94 -5.43 -1.90
N LEU A 63 -2.55 -6.57 -1.37
CA LEU A 63 -2.41 -6.81 0.06
C LEU A 63 -1.02 -6.35 0.52
N MET A 64 -0.98 -5.41 1.46
CA MET A 64 0.24 -4.76 1.93
C MET A 64 0.39 -4.92 3.43
N ALA A 65 1.56 -5.33 3.91
CA ALA A 65 1.83 -5.30 5.35
C ALA A 65 2.17 -3.87 5.79
N GLU A 66 1.95 -3.57 7.06
CA GLU A 66 2.14 -2.22 7.61
C GLU A 66 3.58 -1.72 7.49
N LYS A 67 4.55 -2.63 7.56
CA LYS A 67 5.98 -2.35 7.38
C LYS A 67 6.38 -1.98 5.95
N ASP A 68 5.52 -2.31 4.98
CA ASP A 68 5.78 -2.07 3.56
C ASP A 68 5.12 -0.78 3.08
N LEU A 69 4.26 -0.18 3.91
CA LEU A 69 3.58 1.07 3.66
C LEU A 69 4.29 2.23 4.36
N ALA A 70 4.13 3.41 3.78
CA ALA A 70 4.43 4.70 4.41
C ALA A 70 3.25 5.64 4.17
N ILE A 71 3.05 6.61 5.08
CA ILE A 71 2.10 7.69 4.84
C ILE A 71 2.57 8.49 3.63
N ALA A 72 1.67 8.67 2.65
CA ALA A 72 2.00 9.47 1.49
C ALA A 72 2.34 10.89 1.97
N PRO A 73 3.47 11.47 1.52
CA PRO A 73 3.77 12.85 1.84
C PRO A 73 2.60 13.73 1.37
N PRO A 74 2.24 14.79 2.11
CA PRO A 74 1.28 15.76 1.61
C PRO A 74 1.75 16.24 0.23
N PRO A 75 0.82 16.47 -0.73
CA PRO A 75 1.19 16.99 -2.03
C PRO A 75 2.02 18.25 -1.80
N ASP A 76 3.26 18.23 -2.28
CA ASP A 76 4.20 19.34 -2.17
C ASP A 76 3.54 20.53 -2.87
N ASN A 77 3.00 21.46 -2.07
CA ASN A 77 2.29 22.62 -2.57
C ASN A 77 3.34 23.71 -2.81
N PRO A 78 3.68 24.05 -4.07
CA PRO A 78 4.65 25.11 -4.36
C PRO A 78 4.19 26.48 -3.87
#